data_AF-A0A087TQC9-F1
#
_entry.id   AF-A0A087TQC9-F1
#
_cell.length_a   1.000
_cell.length_b   1.000
_cell.length_c   1.000
_cell.angle_alpha   90.00
_cell.angle_beta   90.00
_cell.angle_gamma   90.00
#
_symmetry.space_group_name_H-M   'P 1'
#
loop_
_entity.id
_entity.type
_entity.pdbx_description
1 polymer ?
#
loop_
_entity_poly.entity_id
_entity_poly.type
_entity_poly.pdbx_seq_one_letter_code
_entity_poly.pdbx_strand_id
1 'polypeptide(L)' 'MHEVAFKCSTCQMSFNRLNNLRRHELSHLRSFTCQECSQTFTRNSDLLHHIRVEHSVTRTQEKRHNT' A
#
# COMPACT_ATOMS: atom_id res chain seq x y z
N MET A 1 21.16 4.86 30.11
CA MET A 1 19.73 4.75 29.79
C MET A 1 19.56 3.90 28.54
N HIS A 2 19.32 2.60 28.72
CA HIS A 2 18.84 1.77 27.60
C HIS A 2 17.34 2.02 27.50
N GLU A 3 16.93 2.97 26.68
CA GLU A 3 15.52 3.10 26.33
C GLU A 3 15.11 1.80 25.64
N VAL A 4 14.17 1.07 26.24
CA VAL A 4 13.64 -0.16 25.64
C VAL A 4 12.92 0.23 24.35
N ALA A 5 13.66 0.16 23.25
CA ALA A 5 13.11 0.39 21.92
C ALA A 5 12.39 -0.88 21.45
N PHE A 6 11.16 -0.70 20.99
CA PHE A 6 10.38 -1.76 20.38
C PHE A 6 10.86 -1.93 18.93
N LYS A 7 11.48 -3.07 18.63
CA LYS A 7 12.05 -3.35 17.31
C LYS A 7 11.08 -4.15 16.44
N CYS A 8 10.97 -3.77 15.18
CA CYS A 8 10.29 -4.57 14.19
C CYS A 8 11.11 -5.82 13.86
N SER A 9 10.50 -7.00 13.96
CA SER A 9 11.15 -8.26 13.61
C SER A 9 11.46 -8.37 12.11
N THR A 10 10.67 -7.73 11.25
CA THR A 10 10.82 -7.77 9.79
C THR A 10 11.92 -6.86 9.27
N CYS A 11 12.00 -5.60 9.71
CA CYS A 11 12.93 -4.61 9.16
C CYS A 11 13.90 -4.00 10.19
N GLN A 12 13.87 -4.45 11.46
CA GLN A 12 14.73 -4.01 12.56
C GLN A 12 14.63 -2.51 12.90
N MET A 13 13.65 -1.79 12.35
CA MET A 13 13.34 -0.42 12.76
C MET A 13 12.93 -0.38 14.23
N SER A 14 13.42 0.64 14.94
CA SER A 14 13.21 0.85 16.37
C SER A 14 12.17 1.94 16.62
N PHE A 15 11.25 1.69 17.53
CA PHE A 15 10.18 2.61 17.92
C PHE A 15 10.22 2.86 19.43
N ASN A 16 9.92 4.09 19.83
CA ASN A 16 9.86 4.48 21.24
C ASN A 16 8.55 4.07 21.95
N ARG A 17 7.57 3.52 21.22
CA ARG A 17 6.28 3.08 21.77
C ARG A 17 5.77 1.82 21.05
N LEU A 18 5.17 0.90 21.82
CA LEU A 18 4.61 -0.36 21.30
C LEU A 18 3.47 -0.14 20.29
N ASN A 19 2.62 0.87 20.50
CA ASN A 19 1.52 1.18 19.57
C ASN A 19 2.04 1.64 18.19
N ASN A 20 3.17 2.35 18.16
CA ASN A 20 3.84 2.75 16.93
C ASN A 20 4.42 1.54 16.21
N LEU A 21 5.07 0.62 16.94
CA LEU A 21 5.54 -0.64 16.38
C LEU A 21 4.39 -1.44 15.77
N ARG A 22 3.29 -1.66 16.51
CA ARG A 22 2.14 -2.43 16.01
C ARG A 22 1.54 -1.82 14.74
N ARG A 23 1.38 -0.49 14.69
CA ARG A 23 0.91 0.20 13.48
C ARG A 23 1.88 0.02 12.31
N HIS A 24 3.18 0.05 12.58
CA HIS A 24 4.20 -0.20 11.57
C HIS A 24 4.20 -1.66 11.09
N GLU A 25 4.04 -2.65 11.97
CA GLU A 25 3.91 -4.05 11.57
C GLU A 25 2.70 -4.30 10.66
N LEU A 26 1.59 -3.59 10.89
CA LEU A 26 0.46 -3.61 9.98
C LEU A 26 0.79 -3.08 8.57
N SER A 27 1.82 -2.25 8.41
CA SER A 27 2.29 -1.81 7.08
C SER A 27 3.05 -2.89 6.32
N HIS A 28 3.70 -3.83 7.03
CA HIS A 28 4.29 -5.01 6.41
C HIS A 28 3.23 -5.99 5.91
N LEU A 29 2.09 -6.07 6.60
CA LEU A 29 0.95 -6.88 6.18
C LEU A 29 0.06 -6.17 5.15
N ARG A 30 0.00 -4.84 5.17
CA ARG A 30 -0.68 -4.03 4.16
C ARG A 30 0.23 -3.78 2.97
N SER A 31 0.44 -4.83 2.20
CA SER A 31 0.80 -4.71 0.79
C SER A 31 -0.44 -4.39 -0.03
N PHE A 32 -0.30 -3.39 -0.92
CA PHE A 32 -1.33 -3.05 -1.89
C PHE A 32 -0.90 -3.64 -3.22
N THR A 33 -1.46 -4.79 -3.59
CA THR A 33 -1.09 -5.49 -4.83
C THR A 33 -2.06 -5.14 -5.94
N CYS A 34 -1.53 -4.74 -7.10
CA CYS A 34 -2.32 -4.57 -8.31
C CYS A 34 -2.79 -5.93 -8.81
N GLN A 35 -4.09 -6.09 -9.06
CA GLN A 35 -4.65 -7.35 -9.56
C GLN A 35 -4.35 -7.58 -11.06
N GLU A 36 -4.11 -6.51 -11.82
CA GLU A 36 -3.85 -6.58 -13.27
C GLU A 36 -2.41 -7.02 -13.59
N CYS A 37 -1.42 -6.57 -12.80
CA CYS A 37 -0.01 -6.84 -13.06
C CYS A 37 0.75 -7.47 -11.87
N SER A 38 0.07 -7.75 -10.76
CA SER A 38 0.66 -8.32 -9.53
C SER A 38 1.78 -7.48 -8.89
N GLN A 39 1.92 -6.20 -9.26
CA GLN A 39 2.90 -5.30 -8.64
C GLN A 39 2.46 -4.88 -7.23
N THR A 40 3.40 -4.87 -6.29
CA THR A 40 3.13 -4.60 -4.87
C THR A 40 3.58 -3.20 -4.47
N PHE A 41 2.73 -2.47 -3.77
CA PHE A 41 2.98 -1.12 -3.28
C PHE A 41 2.89 -1.08 -1.75
N THR A 42 3.69 -0.21 -1.12
CA THR A 42 3.71 -0.01 0.34
C THR A 42 2.63 0.97 0.82
N ARG A 43 2.01 1.73 -0.09
CA ARG A 43 0.95 2.69 0.22
C ARG A 43 -0.19 2.61 -0.78
N ASN A 44 -1.42 2.77 -0.27
CA ASN A 44 -2.64 2.73 -1.08
C ASN A 44 -2.66 3.81 -2.17
N SER A 45 -2.16 5.02 -1.88
CA SER A 45 -2.10 6.11 -2.86
C SER A 45 -1.26 5.74 -4.07
N ASP A 46 -0.19 4.97 -3.86
CA ASP A 46 0.78 4.63 -4.89
C ASP A 46 0.18 3.54 -5.79
N LEU A 47 -0.52 2.55 -5.20
CA LEU A 47 -1.34 1.60 -5.97
C LEU A 47 -2.43 2.32 -6.78
N LEU A 48 -3.19 3.25 -6.18
CA LEU A 48 -4.26 3.97 -6.87
C LEU A 48 -3.73 4.85 -8.01
N HIS A 49 -2.57 5.47 -7.83
CA HIS A 49 -1.90 6.22 -8.89
C HIS A 49 -1.49 5.27 -10.01
N HIS A 50 -0.80 4.17 -9.68
CA HIS A 50 -0.41 3.14 -10.63
C HIS A 50 -1.62 2.60 -11.43
N ILE A 51 -2.73 2.26 -10.77
CA ILE A 51 -3.95 1.83 -11.45
C ILE A 51 -4.47 2.93 -12.39
N ARG A 52 -4.40 4.20 -12.00
CA ARG A 52 -4.88 5.33 -12.81
C ARG A 52 -3.99 5.65 -14.00
N VAL A 53 -2.70 5.34 -13.98
CA VAL A 53 -1.77 5.70 -15.06
C VAL A 53 -1.41 4.52 -15.94
N GLU A 54 -1.25 3.33 -15.34
CA GLU A 54 -0.86 2.10 -16.03
C GLU A 54 -2.07 1.21 -16.40
N HIS A 55 -3.14 1.26 -15.61
CA HIS A 55 -4.33 0.41 -15.77
C HIS A 55 -5.62 1.20 -15.95
N SER A 56 -5.54 2.50 -16.26
CA SER A 56 -6.71 3.29 -16.59
C SER A 56 -7.30 2.79 -17.89
N VAL A 57 -8.12 1.75 -17.80
CA VAL A 57 -9.20 1.53 -18.73
C VAL A 57 -10.17 2.67 -18.44
N THR A 58 -10.13 3.71 -19.24
CA THR A 58 -11.19 4.70 -19.33
C THR A 58 -12.51 3.95 -19.48
N ARG A 59 -13.24 3.75 -18.37
CA ARG A 59 -14.70 3.66 -18.43
C ARG A 59 -15.24 5.07 -18.70
N THR A 60 -14.82 5.67 -19.82
CA THR A 60 -15.70 6.60 -20.53
C THR A 60 -16.80 5.74 -21.11
N GLN A 61 -17.92 5.74 -20.39
CA GLN A 61 -19.29 5.62 -20.88
C GLN A 61 -19.40 5.09 -22.31
N GLU A 62 -20.02 3.93 -22.42
CA GLU A 62 -20.49 3.31 -23.66
C GLU A 62 -20.92 4.36 -24.69
N LYS A 63 -20.14 4.53 -25.77
CA LYS A 63 -20.71 5.04 -27.02
C LYS A 63 -21.57 3.91 -27.59
N ARG A 64 -22.79 3.79 -27.06
CA ARG A 64 -23.86 3.10 -27.76
C ARG A 64 -24.14 3.88 -29.02
N HIS A 65 -23.78 3.30 -30.17
CA HIS A 65 -24.46 3.64 -31.41
C HIS A 65 -25.94 3.30 -31.21
N ASN A 66 -26.81 4.29 -31.33
CA ASN A 66 -28.21 4.05 -31.65
C ASN A 66 -28.77 5.23 -32.45
N THR A 67 -29.15 4.91 -33.69
CA THR A 67 -29.73 5.74 -34.77
C THR A 67 -28.74 6.66 -35.50
#